data_AF-A0A562XIB7-F1
#
_entry.id   AF-A0A562XIB7-F1
#
_cell.length_a   1.000
_cell.length_b   1.000
_cell.length_c   1.000
_cell.angle_alpha   90.00
_cell.angle_beta   90.00
_cell.angle_gamma   90.00
#
_symmetry.space_group_name_H-M   'P 1'
#
loop_
_entity.id
_entity.type
_entity.pdbx_description
1 polymer ?
#
loop_
_entity_poly.entity_id
_entity_poly.type
_entity_poly.pdbx_seq_one_letter_code
_entity_poly.pdbx_strand_id
1 'polypeptide(L)'
;MKIDWKKTKAATLRDGKLKPIKDILISDLNELVSIDRQKDELIKNTLNFIDDKGANHALLWGEMGCGKSSLVRAVFCKFMDRNLRLIEISKFELVNLYKVLDKIREKKRFKFIIFCDDFSFETSDKTIGELKKLLEGSIQAPPKNAIFYATSNQKHIIKSEKNHENYIIEKERNRESLSLADRFGLHISFYEMEVSEYLGIVDSYFKDIDVDKEWLRKEALIYAASKGVRSARSAKQFWLSVRSEFEK
;
A
#
# COMPACT_ATOMS: atom_id res chain seq x y z
N MET A 1 -16.82 13.66 -17.39
CA MET A 1 -17.71 13.49 -16.23
C MET A 1 -17.03 14.10 -15.00
N LYS A 2 -17.70 15.02 -14.30
CA LYS A 2 -17.18 15.67 -13.09
C LYS A 2 -17.54 14.77 -11.89
N ILE A 3 -16.55 14.28 -11.14
CA ILE A 3 -16.81 13.44 -9.97
C ILE A 3 -17.46 14.29 -8.87
N ASP A 4 -18.57 13.83 -8.31
CA ASP A 4 -19.17 14.40 -7.11
C ASP A 4 -18.55 13.78 -5.85
N TRP A 5 -17.51 14.41 -5.33
CA TRP A 5 -16.79 13.98 -4.13
C TRP A 5 -17.62 14.02 -2.84
N LYS A 6 -18.84 14.60 -2.85
CA LYS A 6 -19.77 14.47 -1.72
C LYS A 6 -20.30 13.04 -1.63
N LYS A 7 -20.55 12.38 -2.77
CA LYS A 7 -21.09 11.01 -2.86
C LYS A 7 -20.00 9.97 -3.10
N THR A 8 -18.99 10.31 -3.90
CA THR A 8 -17.88 9.41 -4.24
C THR A 8 -16.81 9.46 -3.17
N LYS A 9 -16.49 8.30 -2.57
CA LYS A 9 -15.44 8.16 -1.56
C LYS A 9 -14.08 7.78 -2.17
N ALA A 10 -14.09 7.00 -3.25
CA ALA A 10 -12.89 6.57 -3.94
C ALA A 10 -13.01 6.68 -5.47
N ALA A 11 -11.89 6.84 -6.16
CA ALA A 11 -11.80 6.82 -7.62
C ALA A 11 -10.53 6.10 -8.06
N THR A 12 -10.50 5.67 -9.32
CA THR A 12 -9.31 5.11 -9.96
C THR A 12 -8.96 5.95 -11.19
N LEU A 13 -7.68 6.17 -11.44
CA LEU A 13 -7.20 6.75 -12.69
C LEU A 13 -7.02 5.64 -13.74
N ARG A 14 -7.79 5.71 -14.82
CA ARG A 14 -7.68 4.80 -15.96
C ARG A 14 -7.85 5.57 -17.26
N ASP A 15 -6.96 5.35 -18.22
CA ASP A 15 -6.94 6.01 -19.52
C ASP A 15 -6.82 7.54 -19.38
N GLY A 16 -6.02 7.99 -18.41
CA GLY A 16 -5.87 9.42 -18.06
C GLY A 16 -7.13 10.10 -17.50
N LYS A 17 -8.18 9.33 -17.14
CA LYS A 17 -9.45 9.84 -16.62
C LYS A 17 -9.77 9.24 -15.25
N LEU A 18 -10.21 10.09 -14.33
CA LEU A 18 -10.71 9.65 -13.04
C LEU A 18 -12.08 8.99 -13.21
N LYS A 19 -12.21 7.74 -12.77
CA LYS A 19 -13.44 6.96 -12.77
C LYS A 19 -13.84 6.68 -11.31
N PRO A 20 -15.07 6.97 -10.88
CA PRO A 20 -15.50 6.70 -9.51
C PRO A 20 -15.53 5.19 -9.23
N ILE A 21 -15.11 4.80 -8.03
CA ILE A 21 -15.25 3.43 -7.52
C ILE A 21 -16.56 3.39 -6.73
N LYS A 22 -17.49 2.52 -7.15
CA LYS A 22 -18.79 2.33 -6.49
C LYS A 22 -18.70 1.30 -5.37
N ASP A 23 -18.07 0.17 -5.67
CA ASP A 23 -17.95 -0.96 -4.75
C ASP A 23 -16.59 -0.90 -4.06
N ILE A 24 -16.57 -0.31 -2.87
CA ILE A 24 -15.37 -0.24 -2.03
C ILE A 24 -15.32 -1.50 -1.18
N LEU A 25 -14.24 -2.27 -1.32
CA LEU A 25 -13.96 -3.37 -0.41
C LEU A 25 -13.61 -2.81 0.97
N ILE A 26 -14.56 -2.88 1.90
CA ILE A 26 -14.33 -2.48 3.29
C ILE A 26 -13.25 -3.39 3.90
N SER A 27 -12.26 -2.78 4.53
CA SER A 27 -11.15 -3.47 5.19
C SER A 27 -11.05 -2.97 6.62
N ASP A 28 -11.20 -3.87 7.59
CA ASP A 28 -11.00 -3.55 9.00
C ASP A 28 -9.49 -3.63 9.34
N LEU A 29 -9.01 -2.66 10.10
CA LEU A 29 -7.65 -2.67 10.65
C LEU A 29 -7.43 -3.83 11.62
N ASN A 30 -8.48 -4.30 12.28
CA ASN A 30 -8.41 -5.42 13.21
C ASN A 30 -8.08 -6.74 12.50
N GLU A 31 -8.40 -6.87 11.21
CA GLU A 31 -8.06 -8.06 10.40
C GLU A 31 -6.55 -8.13 10.06
N LEU A 32 -5.81 -7.03 10.22
CA LEU A 32 -4.40 -6.97 9.89
C LEU A 32 -3.55 -7.35 11.11
N VAL A 33 -3.44 -8.64 11.44
CA VAL A 33 -2.69 -9.10 12.61
C VAL A 33 -1.17 -8.98 12.39
N SER A 34 -0.41 -8.81 13.48
CA SER A 34 1.06 -8.77 13.50
C SER A 34 1.72 -7.58 12.79
N ILE A 35 0.99 -6.48 12.59
CA ILE A 35 1.53 -5.24 11.97
C ILE A 35 1.16 -3.96 12.74
N ASP A 36 1.01 -4.04 14.07
CA ASP A 36 0.46 -2.95 14.88
C ASP A 36 1.30 -1.66 14.83
N ARG A 37 2.63 -1.80 14.82
CA ARG A 37 3.52 -0.64 14.63
C ARG A 37 3.26 0.05 13.29
N GLN A 38 3.16 -0.71 12.21
CA GLN A 38 2.90 -0.18 10.87
C GLN A 38 1.53 0.50 10.80
N LYS A 39 0.52 -0.06 11.48
CA LYS A 39 -0.80 0.58 11.63
C LYS A 39 -0.69 1.92 12.30
N ASP A 40 -0.06 1.99 13.46
CA ASP A 40 0.02 3.21 14.25
C ASP A 40 0.74 4.34 13.50
N GLU A 41 1.84 4.01 12.82
CA GLU A 41 2.59 4.98 11.99
C GLU A 41 1.72 5.55 10.86
N LEU A 42 1.03 4.70 10.09
CA LEU A 42 0.22 5.17 8.96
C LEU A 42 -1.07 5.88 9.42
N ILE A 43 -1.71 5.39 10.49
CA ILE A 43 -2.91 6.00 11.10
C ILE A 43 -2.56 7.40 11.60
N LYS A 44 -1.46 7.55 12.36
CA LYS A 44 -1.02 8.84 12.89
C LYS A 44 -0.73 9.82 11.76
N ASN A 45 0.00 9.39 10.73
CA ASN A 45 0.31 10.23 9.57
C ASN A 45 -0.96 10.67 8.82
N THR A 46 -1.89 9.74 8.59
CA THR A 46 -3.16 10.03 7.89
C THR A 46 -4.05 10.97 8.71
N LEU A 47 -4.12 10.76 10.02
CA LEU A 47 -4.89 11.62 10.93
C LEU A 47 -4.33 13.05 10.93
N ASN A 48 -3.00 13.20 11.01
CA ASN A 48 -2.38 14.51 10.92
C ASN A 48 -2.64 15.20 9.58
N PHE A 49 -2.65 14.45 8.47
CA PHE A 49 -3.00 14.98 7.15
C PHE A 49 -4.44 15.50 7.09
N ILE A 50 -5.38 14.73 7.64
CA ILE A 50 -6.80 15.10 7.72
C ILE A 50 -7.00 16.36 8.55
N ASP A 51 -6.30 16.45 9.67
CA ASP A 51 -6.41 17.54 10.65
C ASP A 51 -5.50 18.74 10.35
N ASP A 52 -4.81 18.78 9.20
CA ASP A 52 -3.88 19.86 8.82
C ASP A 52 -2.69 20.07 9.79
N LYS A 53 -2.26 19.00 10.48
CA LYS A 53 -1.15 19.00 11.47
C LYS A 53 0.22 18.65 10.88
N GLY A 54 0.33 18.59 9.55
CA GLY A 54 1.54 18.17 8.83
C GLY A 54 1.65 16.65 8.70
N ALA A 55 1.96 16.17 7.50
CA ALA A 55 2.04 14.74 7.19
C ALA A 55 2.99 14.49 6.02
N ASN A 56 3.50 13.27 5.94
CA ASN A 56 4.49 12.87 4.96
C ASN A 56 3.90 11.95 3.90
N HIS A 57 4.38 12.10 2.66
CA HIS A 57 4.25 11.04 1.67
C HIS A 57 4.84 9.75 2.24
N ALA A 58 4.14 8.63 2.04
CA ALA A 58 4.48 7.36 2.66
C ALA A 58 4.87 6.30 1.63
N LEU A 59 5.97 5.60 1.89
CA LEU A 59 6.40 4.43 1.14
C LEU A 59 6.32 3.21 2.06
N LEU A 60 5.41 2.28 1.74
CA LEU A 60 5.29 1.00 2.40
C LEU A 60 6.07 -0.04 1.58
N TRP A 61 7.13 -0.62 2.11
CA TRP A 61 8.03 -1.46 1.32
C TRP A 61 8.38 -2.77 2.03
N GLY A 62 8.86 -3.75 1.25
CA GLY A 62 9.30 -5.05 1.76
C GLY A 62 8.49 -6.22 1.20
N GLU A 63 8.29 -7.27 1.97
CA GLU A 63 7.77 -8.56 1.50
C GLU A 63 6.38 -8.51 0.84
N MET A 64 6.21 -9.29 -0.23
CA MET A 64 4.91 -9.46 -0.85
C MET A 64 3.97 -10.26 0.08
N GLY A 65 2.71 -9.84 0.17
CA GLY A 65 1.70 -10.57 0.93
C GLY A 65 1.66 -10.27 2.43
N CYS A 66 2.50 -9.35 2.93
CA CYS A 66 2.50 -8.90 4.34
C CYS A 66 1.50 -7.75 4.63
N GLY A 67 0.56 -7.47 3.71
CA GLY A 67 -0.54 -6.54 3.99
C GLY A 67 -0.28 -5.06 3.71
N LYS A 68 0.77 -4.68 2.97
CA LYS A 68 1.08 -3.28 2.64
C LYS A 68 -0.10 -2.51 2.01
N SER A 69 -0.64 -3.03 0.91
CA SER A 69 -1.78 -2.42 0.21
C SER A 69 -3.06 -2.50 1.04
N SER A 70 -3.24 -3.61 1.78
CA SER A 70 -4.36 -3.78 2.69
C SER A 70 -4.34 -2.75 3.80
N LEU A 71 -3.16 -2.39 4.33
CA LEU A 71 -3.01 -1.38 5.36
C LEU A 71 -3.44 0.00 4.85
N VAL A 72 -3.02 0.41 3.65
CA VAL A 72 -3.46 1.70 3.07
C VAL A 72 -4.98 1.72 2.90
N ARG A 73 -5.57 0.63 2.39
CA ARG A 73 -7.03 0.52 2.21
C ARG A 73 -7.77 0.53 3.55
N ALA A 74 -7.26 -0.17 4.57
CA ALA A 74 -7.87 -0.21 5.89
C ALA A 74 -7.80 1.15 6.61
N VAL A 75 -6.67 1.86 6.51
CA VAL A 75 -6.54 3.24 7.02
C VAL A 75 -7.48 4.19 6.28
N PHE A 76 -7.62 4.05 4.96
CA PHE A 76 -8.63 4.80 4.22
C PHE A 76 -10.05 4.48 4.72
N CYS A 77 -10.41 3.21 4.87
CA CYS A 77 -11.72 2.80 5.37
C CYS A 77 -12.00 3.36 6.78
N LYS A 78 -11.02 3.36 7.68
CA LYS A 78 -11.15 3.97 9.01
C LYS A 78 -11.60 5.44 8.96
N PHE A 79 -11.16 6.19 7.95
CA PHE A 79 -11.36 7.63 7.86
C PHE A 79 -12.26 8.08 6.70
N MET A 80 -12.80 7.16 5.89
CA MET A 80 -13.56 7.49 4.68
C MET A 80 -14.86 8.25 4.97
N ASP A 81 -15.40 8.15 6.18
CA ASP A 81 -16.58 8.89 6.63
C ASP A 81 -16.30 10.32 7.05
N ARG A 82 -15.03 10.69 7.21
CA ARG A 82 -14.61 12.09 7.27
C ARG A 82 -14.55 12.70 5.85
N ASN A 83 -13.73 13.73 5.71
CA ASN A 83 -13.46 14.39 4.44
C ASN A 83 -12.37 13.70 3.58
N LEU A 84 -11.92 12.50 3.96
CA LEU A 84 -10.88 11.74 3.26
C LEU A 84 -11.44 11.01 2.03
N ARG A 85 -10.69 11.06 0.92
CA ARG A 85 -10.98 10.38 -0.34
C ARG A 85 -9.74 9.63 -0.82
N LEU A 86 -9.95 8.54 -1.55
CA LEU A 86 -8.88 7.75 -2.14
C LEU A 86 -8.90 7.90 -3.66
N ILE A 87 -7.72 8.09 -4.26
CA ILE A 87 -7.53 8.01 -5.70
C ILE A 87 -6.47 6.95 -5.96
N GLU A 88 -6.88 5.79 -6.47
CA GLU A 88 -5.95 4.75 -6.92
C GLU A 88 -5.36 5.13 -8.27
N ILE A 89 -4.04 5.05 -8.39
CA ILE A 89 -3.29 5.31 -9.61
C ILE A 89 -2.36 4.12 -9.87
N SER A 90 -2.35 3.60 -11.09
CA SER A 90 -1.37 2.56 -11.45
C SER A 90 -0.02 3.23 -11.74
N LYS A 91 1.07 2.46 -11.61
CA LYS A 91 2.41 2.95 -11.95
C LYS A 91 2.52 3.52 -13.37
N PHE A 92 1.76 2.98 -14.33
CA PHE A 92 1.75 3.45 -15.72
C PHE A 92 0.98 4.76 -15.92
N GLU A 93 0.04 5.05 -15.03
CA GLU A 93 -0.80 6.26 -15.08
C GLU A 93 -0.18 7.44 -14.32
N LEU A 94 0.95 7.24 -13.63
CA LEU A 94 1.67 8.30 -12.91
C LEU A 94 2.10 9.47 -13.82
N VAL A 95 2.29 9.23 -15.12
CA VAL A 95 2.51 10.31 -16.11
C VAL A 95 1.36 11.34 -16.16
N ASN A 96 0.17 10.96 -15.69
CA ASN A 96 -1.01 11.82 -15.62
C ASN A 96 -1.25 12.40 -14.19
N LEU A 97 -0.30 12.24 -13.26
CA LEU A 97 -0.43 12.63 -11.86
C LEU A 97 -0.80 14.12 -11.69
N TYR A 98 -0.09 15.04 -12.34
CA TYR A 98 -0.37 16.48 -12.21
C TYR A 98 -1.75 16.86 -12.74
N LYS A 99 -2.23 16.20 -13.80
CA LYS A 99 -3.62 16.40 -14.28
C LYS A 99 -4.64 16.00 -13.23
N VAL A 100 -4.34 15.01 -12.39
CA VAL A 100 -5.19 14.64 -11.24
C VAL A 100 -5.08 15.68 -10.14
N LEU A 101 -3.86 16.07 -9.77
CA LEU A 101 -3.60 17.07 -8.73
C LEU A 101 -4.32 18.39 -9.01
N ASP A 102 -4.27 18.88 -10.25
CA ASP A 102 -4.96 20.13 -10.65
C ASP A 102 -6.49 20.01 -10.53
N LYS A 103 -7.06 18.85 -10.85
CA LYS A 103 -8.51 18.61 -10.72
C LYS A 103 -8.99 18.64 -9.27
N ILE A 104 -8.15 18.20 -8.33
CA ILE A 104 -8.51 18.10 -6.90
C ILE A 104 -8.06 19.33 -6.08
N ARG A 105 -7.16 20.17 -6.61
CA ARG A 105 -6.64 21.37 -5.96
C ARG A 105 -7.75 22.29 -5.45
N GLU A 106 -8.77 22.52 -6.27
CA GLU A 106 -9.91 23.38 -5.92
C GLU A 106 -10.93 22.70 -5.00
N LYS A 107 -10.73 21.42 -4.64
CA LYS A 107 -11.62 20.65 -3.77
C LYS A 107 -11.20 20.74 -2.31
N LYS A 108 -11.00 21.97 -1.83
CA LYS A 108 -10.47 22.29 -0.49
C LYS A 108 -11.23 21.66 0.69
N ARG A 109 -12.50 21.27 0.49
CA ARG A 109 -13.32 20.58 1.50
C ARG A 109 -12.90 19.12 1.74
N PHE A 110 -12.17 18.51 0.80
CA PHE A 110 -11.80 17.10 0.84
C PHE A 110 -10.28 16.95 0.87
N LYS A 111 -9.83 15.88 1.52
CA LYS A 111 -8.45 15.41 1.60
C LYS A 111 -8.32 14.18 0.72
N PHE A 112 -7.23 14.07 -0.03
CA PHE A 112 -7.04 13.00 -1.01
C PHE A 112 -5.76 12.21 -0.72
N ILE A 113 -5.90 10.91 -0.48
CA ILE A 113 -4.79 9.98 -0.62
C ILE A 113 -4.71 9.59 -2.09
N ILE A 114 -3.59 9.91 -2.74
CA ILE A 114 -3.22 9.35 -4.03
C ILE A 114 -2.43 8.06 -3.74
N PHE A 115 -3.00 6.91 -4.08
CA PHE A 115 -2.43 5.61 -3.75
C PHE A 115 -1.92 4.90 -5.01
N CYS A 116 -0.61 4.65 -5.04
CA CYS A 116 0.03 3.82 -6.06
C CYS A 116 0.38 2.44 -5.52
N ASP A 117 -0.37 1.43 -5.95
CA ASP A 117 -0.12 0.04 -5.55
C ASP A 117 0.98 -0.60 -6.43
N ASP A 118 1.82 -1.44 -5.83
CA ASP A 118 2.90 -2.19 -6.50
C ASP A 118 3.82 -1.30 -7.38
N PHE A 119 4.28 -0.19 -6.79
CA PHE A 119 5.25 0.70 -7.39
C PHE A 119 6.63 0.03 -7.47
N SER A 120 7.23 0.14 -8.65
CA SER A 120 8.63 -0.23 -8.90
C SER A 120 9.40 1.01 -9.32
N PHE A 121 10.61 1.15 -8.82
CA PHE A 121 11.50 2.26 -9.16
C PHE A 121 12.11 2.12 -10.56
N GLU A 122 11.93 0.99 -11.23
CA GLU A 122 12.42 0.73 -12.61
C GLU A 122 11.43 1.20 -13.69
N THR A 123 10.43 2.02 -13.34
CA THR A 123 9.50 2.59 -14.32
C THR A 123 10.18 3.59 -15.26
N SER A 124 9.53 3.93 -16.37
CA SER A 124 10.04 4.92 -17.34
C SER A 124 10.49 6.23 -16.66
N ASP A 125 11.53 6.87 -17.18
CA ASP A 125 12.08 8.15 -16.67
C ASP A 125 11.01 9.24 -16.52
N LYS A 126 10.02 9.26 -17.41
CA LYS A 126 8.89 10.21 -17.33
C LYS A 126 8.08 10.03 -16.05
N THR A 127 7.80 8.78 -15.66
CA THR A 127 7.04 8.46 -14.45
C THR A 127 7.81 8.84 -13.19
N ILE A 128 9.10 8.49 -13.16
CA ILE A 128 10.00 8.85 -12.07
C ILE A 128 10.10 10.36 -11.94
N GLY A 129 10.24 11.08 -13.05
CA GLY A 129 10.31 12.55 -13.07
C GLY A 129 9.08 13.23 -12.48
N GLU A 130 7.87 12.78 -12.81
CA GLU A 130 6.64 13.34 -12.24
C GLU A 130 6.55 13.12 -10.72
N LEU A 131 6.95 11.94 -10.24
CA LEU A 131 6.97 11.64 -8.82
C LEU A 131 8.08 12.42 -8.09
N LYS A 132 9.28 12.54 -8.68
CA LYS A 132 10.39 13.35 -8.14
C LYS A 132 9.93 14.79 -7.90
N LYS A 133 9.28 15.41 -8.88
CA LYS A 133 8.72 16.77 -8.78
C LYS A 133 7.69 16.91 -7.66
N LEU A 134 6.82 15.90 -7.48
CA LEU A 134 5.84 15.91 -6.40
C LEU A 134 6.53 15.91 -5.03
N LEU A 135 7.57 15.07 -4.86
CA LEU A 135 8.22 14.86 -3.57
C LEU A 135 9.26 15.93 -3.20
N GLU A 136 10.00 16.47 -4.15
CA GLU A 136 10.95 17.59 -3.92
C GLU A 136 10.27 18.94 -3.81
N GLY A 137 9.03 19.05 -4.31
CA GLY A 137 8.42 20.31 -4.64
C GLY A 137 8.88 20.79 -6.01
N SER A 138 7.91 21.05 -6.88
CA SER A 138 8.14 21.76 -8.13
C SER A 138 7.87 23.25 -7.94
N ILE A 139 8.18 24.09 -8.94
CA ILE A 139 7.74 25.51 -8.95
C ILE A 139 6.25 25.60 -8.65
N GLN A 140 5.46 24.65 -9.18
CA GLN A 140 4.08 24.46 -8.78
C GLN A 140 4.02 23.56 -7.53
N ALA A 141 3.73 24.15 -6.37
CA ALA A 141 3.53 23.37 -5.16
C ALA A 141 2.36 22.37 -5.32
N PRO A 142 2.51 21.12 -4.85
CA PRO A 142 1.40 20.19 -4.81
C PRO A 142 0.25 20.73 -3.95
N PRO A 143 -0.99 20.32 -4.23
CA PRO A 143 -2.13 20.85 -3.51
C PRO A 143 -2.09 20.36 -2.04
N LYS A 144 -2.30 21.28 -1.08
CA LYS A 144 -2.27 21.00 0.37
C LYS A 144 -3.26 19.93 0.83
N ASN A 145 -4.25 19.61 -0.01
CA ASN A 145 -5.25 18.60 0.25
C ASN A 145 -4.96 17.26 -0.43
N ALA A 146 -3.73 17.01 -0.91
CA ALA A 146 -3.30 15.72 -1.43
C ALA A 146 -2.08 15.18 -0.69
N ILE A 147 -2.06 13.87 -0.44
CA ILE A 147 -0.91 13.12 0.06
C ILE A 147 -0.71 11.89 -0.83
N PHE A 148 0.52 11.42 -0.96
CA PHE A 148 0.87 10.32 -1.86
C PHE A 148 1.40 9.14 -1.07
N TYR A 149 0.74 7.99 -1.20
CA TYR A 149 1.13 6.72 -0.60
C TYR A 149 1.48 5.73 -1.71
N ALA A 150 2.59 5.03 -1.55
CA ALA A 150 3.01 3.98 -2.47
C ALA A 150 3.33 2.69 -1.72
N THR A 151 3.10 1.54 -2.36
CA THR A 151 3.60 0.25 -1.88
C THR A 151 4.67 -0.27 -2.83
N SER A 152 5.72 -0.93 -2.34
CA SER A 152 6.74 -1.57 -3.17
C SER A 152 7.15 -2.93 -2.63
N ASN A 153 7.35 -3.90 -3.53
CA ASN A 153 7.83 -5.24 -3.17
C ASN A 153 9.37 -5.35 -3.15
N GLN A 154 10.10 -4.27 -3.46
CA GLN A 154 11.56 -4.28 -3.48
C GLN A 154 12.11 -4.20 -2.05
N LYS A 155 12.50 -5.35 -1.49
CA LYS A 155 13.22 -5.46 -0.18
C LYS A 155 14.53 -4.68 -0.20
N HIS A 156 15.14 -4.63 -1.36
CA HIS A 156 16.43 -4.06 -1.64
C HIS A 156 16.25 -3.06 -2.77
N ILE A 157 15.91 -1.82 -2.43
CA ILE A 157 16.20 -0.69 -3.34
C ILE A 157 17.74 -0.65 -3.61
N ILE A 158 18.52 -1.36 -2.78
CA ILE A 158 19.97 -1.53 -2.82
C ILE A 158 20.33 -3.03 -2.80
N LYS A 159 20.50 -3.67 -3.94
CA LYS A 159 21.46 -4.79 -4.07
C LYS A 159 22.06 -4.72 -5.47
N SER A 160 23.32 -4.32 -5.53
CA SER A 160 24.13 -4.49 -6.74
C SER A 160 24.33 -5.98 -6.96
N GLU A 161 23.72 -6.57 -7.98
CA GLU A 161 24.20 -7.86 -8.45
C GLU A 161 25.57 -7.64 -9.10
N LYS A 162 26.55 -8.46 -8.72
CA LYS A 162 27.91 -8.42 -9.31
C LYS A 162 27.92 -9.11 -10.66
N ASN A 163 27.03 -8.76 -11.59
CA ASN A 163 27.04 -9.30 -12.94
C ASN A 163 27.80 -8.33 -13.86
N HIS A 164 28.96 -8.81 -14.30
CA HIS A 164 29.95 -8.05 -15.04
C HIS A 164 29.51 -7.93 -16.50
N GLU A 165 28.73 -6.90 -16.78
CA GLU A 165 28.61 -6.27 -18.12
C GLU A 165 27.89 -4.91 -18.04
N ASN A 166 27.00 -4.68 -17.05
CA ASN A 166 26.23 -3.43 -16.88
C ASN A 166 26.32 -2.76 -15.50
N TYR A 167 27.39 -3.04 -14.73
CA TYR A 167 27.56 -2.59 -13.35
C TYR A 167 27.40 -1.07 -13.14
N ILE A 168 27.87 -0.24 -14.07
CA ILE A 168 27.78 1.23 -13.95
C ILE A 168 26.33 1.70 -14.08
N ILE A 169 25.62 1.20 -15.10
CA ILE A 169 24.22 1.57 -15.37
C ILE A 169 23.31 1.11 -14.23
N GLU A 170 23.52 -0.11 -13.71
CA GLU A 170 22.76 -0.63 -12.56
C GLU A 170 23.02 0.17 -11.29
N LYS A 171 24.27 0.57 -11.05
CA LYS A 171 24.64 1.40 -9.90
C LYS A 171 24.00 2.79 -9.96
N GLU A 172 23.92 3.39 -11.14
CA GLU A 172 23.24 4.67 -11.34
C GLU A 172 21.72 4.57 -11.14
N ARG A 173 21.07 3.56 -11.73
CA ARG A 173 19.64 3.30 -11.51
C ARG A 173 19.30 3.04 -10.04
N ASN A 174 20.16 2.32 -9.33
CA ASN A 174 20.01 2.07 -7.90
C ASN A 174 20.13 3.36 -7.08
N ARG A 175 21.08 4.24 -7.41
CA ARG A 175 21.22 5.56 -6.77
C ARG A 175 20.00 6.45 -7.01
N GLU A 176 19.45 6.44 -8.22
CA GLU A 176 18.25 7.21 -8.51
C GLU A 176 17.02 6.70 -7.76
N SER A 177 16.88 5.37 -7.68
CA SER A 177 15.79 4.71 -6.95
C SER A 177 15.86 5.03 -5.45
N LEU A 178 17.07 4.98 -4.88
CA LEU A 178 17.35 5.41 -3.51
C LEU A 178 17.00 6.87 -3.29
N SER A 179 17.49 7.76 -4.17
CA SER A 179 17.21 9.19 -4.06
C SER A 179 15.72 9.50 -4.12
N LEU A 180 14.94 8.73 -4.90
CA LEU A 180 13.49 8.88 -4.93
C LEU A 180 12.83 8.36 -3.65
N ALA A 181 13.28 7.20 -3.17
CA ALA A 181 12.77 6.59 -1.95
C ALA A 181 12.98 7.50 -0.73
N ASP A 182 14.17 8.07 -0.56
CA ASP A 182 14.52 8.94 0.58
C ASP A 182 13.66 10.21 0.68
N ARG A 183 12.93 10.57 -0.40
CA ARG A 183 12.03 11.74 -0.40
C ARG A 183 10.65 11.44 0.17
N PHE A 184 10.35 10.17 0.43
CA PHE A 184 9.17 9.82 1.20
C PHE A 184 9.45 10.10 2.68
N GLY A 185 8.83 11.15 3.24
CA GLY A 185 9.07 11.48 4.65
C GLY A 185 8.57 10.42 5.65
N LEU A 186 7.87 9.38 5.22
CA LEU A 186 7.50 8.23 6.04
C LEU A 186 7.82 6.91 5.31
N HIS A 187 8.68 6.10 5.92
CA HIS A 187 9.02 4.76 5.45
C HIS A 187 8.47 3.73 6.41
N ILE A 188 7.66 2.81 5.90
CA ILE A 188 7.08 1.71 6.70
C ILE A 188 7.54 0.39 6.10
N SER A 189 8.33 -0.36 6.87
CA SER A 189 8.92 -1.63 6.44
C SER A 189 8.07 -2.83 6.82
N PHE A 190 7.98 -3.79 5.90
CA PHE A 190 7.30 -5.08 6.08
C PHE A 190 8.28 -6.21 5.80
N TYR A 191 8.62 -6.96 6.83
CA TYR A 191 9.60 -8.03 6.75
C TYR A 191 8.93 -9.40 6.59
N GLU A 192 9.77 -10.41 6.41
CA GLU A 192 9.32 -11.79 6.42
C GLU A 192 8.71 -12.12 7.77
N MET A 193 7.61 -12.85 7.70
CA MET A 193 6.82 -13.19 8.86
C MET A 193 7.44 -14.37 9.60
N GLU A 194 7.59 -14.21 10.91
CA GLU A 194 8.00 -15.31 11.77
C GLU A 194 6.90 -16.38 11.84
N VAL A 195 7.28 -17.62 12.20
CA VAL A 195 6.33 -18.73 12.34
C VAL A 195 5.20 -18.37 13.29
N SER A 196 5.52 -17.76 14.43
CA SER A 196 4.54 -17.35 15.44
C SER A 196 3.56 -16.30 14.91
N GLU A 197 4.03 -15.31 14.14
CA GLU A 197 3.19 -14.28 13.54
C GLU A 197 2.25 -14.87 12.48
N TYR A 198 2.76 -15.79 11.65
CA TYR A 198 1.97 -16.49 10.65
C TYR A 198 0.87 -17.33 11.29
N LEU A 199 1.23 -18.12 12.30
CA LEU A 199 0.27 -18.92 13.07
C LEU A 199 -0.74 -18.05 13.81
N GLY A 200 -0.33 -16.87 14.31
CA GLY A 200 -1.26 -15.92 14.92
C GLY A 200 -2.33 -15.41 13.94
N ILE A 201 -1.97 -15.16 12.67
CA ILE A 201 -2.96 -14.82 11.64
C ILE A 201 -3.86 -16.01 11.33
N VAL A 202 -3.30 -17.22 11.23
CA VAL A 202 -4.11 -18.43 11.01
C VAL A 202 -5.11 -18.59 12.15
N ASP A 203 -4.66 -18.52 13.40
CA ASP A 203 -5.50 -18.61 14.59
C ASP A 203 -6.64 -17.58 14.58
N SER A 204 -6.42 -16.37 14.04
CA SER A 204 -7.46 -15.34 13.95
C SER A 204 -8.66 -15.75 13.09
N TYR A 205 -8.46 -16.58 12.06
CA TYR A 205 -9.55 -17.10 11.20
C TYR A 205 -10.38 -18.19 11.89
N PHE A 206 -9.83 -18.85 12.91
CA PHE A 206 -10.48 -19.96 13.64
C PHE A 206 -10.88 -19.57 15.07
N LYS A 207 -10.93 -18.28 15.41
CA LYS A 207 -11.14 -17.82 16.81
C LYS A 207 -12.44 -18.34 17.43
N ASP A 208 -13.48 -18.52 16.61
CA ASP A 208 -14.82 -18.95 17.02
C ASP A 208 -15.13 -20.39 16.57
N ILE A 209 -14.10 -21.15 16.17
CA ILE A 209 -14.23 -22.52 15.63
C ILE A 209 -13.48 -23.48 16.57
N ASP A 210 -14.17 -24.53 17.00
CA ASP A 210 -13.53 -25.63 17.74
C ASP A 210 -12.73 -26.51 16.78
N VAL A 211 -11.40 -26.40 16.85
CA VAL A 211 -10.46 -27.10 15.98
C VAL A 211 -9.24 -27.50 16.79
N ASP A 212 -8.70 -28.70 16.53
CA ASP A 212 -7.44 -29.13 17.11
C ASP A 212 -6.31 -28.16 16.70
N LYS A 213 -5.73 -27.50 17.71
CA LYS A 213 -4.68 -26.50 17.54
C LYS A 213 -3.36 -27.10 17.05
N GLU A 214 -3.05 -28.35 17.38
CA GLU A 214 -1.84 -29.01 16.88
C GLU A 214 -1.98 -29.33 15.40
N TRP A 215 -3.11 -29.92 15.01
CA TRP A 215 -3.45 -30.17 13.62
C TRP A 215 -3.45 -28.86 12.81
N LEU A 216 -4.14 -27.82 13.29
CA LEU A 216 -4.24 -26.52 12.60
C LEU A 216 -2.86 -25.92 12.30
N ARG A 217 -1.98 -25.90 13.31
CA ARG A 217 -0.62 -25.37 13.16
C ARG A 217 0.18 -26.17 12.13
N LYS A 218 0.11 -27.50 12.20
CA LYS A 218 0.82 -28.39 11.28
C LYS A 218 0.36 -28.18 9.84
N GLU A 219 -0.94 -28.25 9.59
CA GLU A 219 -1.50 -28.12 8.24
C GLU A 219 -1.26 -26.73 7.65
N ALA A 220 -1.38 -25.68 8.45
CA ALA A 220 -1.07 -24.32 8.01
C ALA A 220 0.40 -24.17 7.58
N LEU A 221 1.34 -24.76 8.33
CA LEU A 221 2.77 -24.72 7.97
C LEU A 221 3.09 -25.55 6.74
N ILE A 222 2.45 -26.72 6.57
CA ILE A 222 2.56 -27.53 5.35
C ILE A 222 2.04 -26.72 4.16
N TYR A 223 0.89 -26.06 4.31
CA TYR A 223 0.33 -25.21 3.26
C TYR A 223 1.29 -24.06 2.89
N ALA A 224 1.81 -23.33 3.87
CA ALA A 224 2.76 -22.24 3.63
C ALA A 224 4.04 -22.73 2.92
N ALA A 225 4.58 -23.88 3.34
CA ALA A 225 5.74 -24.51 2.70
C ALA A 225 5.44 -24.89 1.24
N SER A 226 4.24 -25.42 0.95
CA SER A 226 3.82 -25.73 -0.43
C SER A 226 3.73 -24.48 -1.34
N LYS A 227 3.46 -23.31 -0.74
CA LYS A 227 3.46 -22.00 -1.44
C LYS A 227 4.84 -21.34 -1.48
N GLY A 228 5.82 -21.89 -0.77
CA GLY A 228 7.17 -21.35 -0.65
C GLY A 228 7.24 -20.02 0.13
N VAL A 229 6.18 -19.62 0.83
CA VAL A 229 6.13 -18.33 1.55
C VAL A 229 5.15 -18.36 2.72
N ARG A 230 5.57 -17.76 3.85
CA ARG A 230 4.69 -17.41 4.97
C ARG A 230 4.24 -15.96 4.84
N SER A 231 2.95 -15.75 4.63
CA SER A 231 2.37 -14.42 4.48
C SER A 231 0.91 -14.39 4.92
N ALA A 232 0.39 -13.21 5.25
CA ALA A 232 -1.03 -13.03 5.54
C ALA A 232 -1.91 -13.49 4.36
N ARG A 233 -1.43 -13.29 3.11
CA ARG A 233 -2.09 -13.82 1.91
C ARG A 233 -2.18 -15.36 1.95
N SER A 234 -1.08 -16.05 2.22
CA SER A 234 -1.06 -17.51 2.29
C SER A 234 -1.93 -18.06 3.44
N ALA A 235 -1.99 -17.36 4.58
CA ALA A 235 -2.87 -17.73 5.70
C ALA A 235 -4.35 -17.63 5.31
N LYS A 236 -4.74 -16.53 4.63
CA LYS A 236 -6.10 -16.38 4.11
C LYS A 236 -6.45 -17.47 3.08
N GLN A 237 -5.51 -17.81 2.21
CA GLN A 237 -5.72 -18.86 1.20
C GLN A 237 -5.83 -20.25 1.84
N PHE A 238 -5.07 -20.52 2.89
CA PHE A 238 -5.22 -21.72 3.71
C PHE A 238 -6.62 -21.78 4.34
N TRP A 239 -7.06 -20.72 5.03
CA TRP A 239 -8.42 -20.61 5.57
C TRP A 239 -9.49 -20.90 4.50
N LEU A 240 -9.41 -20.22 3.34
CA LEU A 240 -10.36 -20.43 2.25
C LEU A 240 -10.37 -21.87 1.71
N SER A 241 -9.26 -22.60 1.82
CA SER A 241 -9.16 -23.98 1.34
C SER A 241 -9.77 -25.02 2.27
N VAL A 242 -9.87 -24.72 3.57
CA VAL A 242 -10.38 -25.67 4.58
C VAL A 242 -11.70 -25.24 5.21
N ARG A 243 -12.11 -23.96 5.07
CA ARG A 243 -13.30 -23.42 5.76
C ARG A 243 -14.60 -24.20 5.53
N SER A 244 -14.78 -24.81 4.36
CA SER A 244 -15.99 -25.58 4.03
C SER A 244 -16.15 -26.82 4.89
N GLU A 245 -15.08 -27.30 5.52
CA GLU A 245 -15.11 -28.42 6.47
C GLU A 245 -15.66 -27.99 7.85
N PHE A 246 -15.68 -26.69 8.12
CA PHE A 246 -16.09 -26.09 9.40
C PHE A 246 -17.39 -25.27 9.31
N GLU A 247 -17.85 -24.95 8.10
CA GLU A 247 -19.18 -24.37 7.85
C GLU A 247 -20.24 -25.49 7.92
N LYS A 248 -20.79 -25.75 9.12
CA LYS A 248 -21.98 -26.59 9.34
C LYS A 248 -23.27 -25.79 9.17
#